data_AF-A0A7K1GH05-F1
#
_entry.id   AF-A0A7K1GH05-F1
#
_cell.length_a   1.000
_cell.length_b   1.000
_cell.length_c   1.000
_cell.angle_alpha   90.00
_cell.angle_beta   90.00
_cell.angle_gamma   90.00
#
_symmetry.space_group_name_H-M   'P 1'
#
loop_
_entity.id
_entity.type
_entity.pdbx_description
1 polymer ?
#
loop_
_entity_poly.entity_id
_entity_poly.type
_entity_poly.pdbx_seq_one_letter_code
_entity_poly.pdbx_strand_id
1 'polypeptide(L)'
;EEIFELYVNNTDFGSGYRGIYQAAMGYFGKEPLQLTDYESAMLAGIPNAPSVYSPDISKELAYHRVQKVLESMVDNQVITQKQADEI
;
A
#
# COMPACT_ATOMS: atom_id res chain seq x y z
N GLU A 1 -8.27 3.46 -16.95
CA GLU A 1 -7.09 4.12 -16.36
C GLU A 1 -7.44 5.40 -15.62
N GLU A 2 -8.10 6.37 -16.25
CA GLU A 2 -8.41 7.68 -15.62
C GLU A 2 -9.06 7.59 -14.23
N ILE A 3 -9.98 6.65 -14.00
CA ILE A 3 -10.62 6.47 -12.69
C ILE A 3 -9.60 6.05 -11.61
N PHE A 4 -8.69 5.13 -11.95
CA PHE A 4 -7.67 4.67 -11.00
C PHE A 4 -6.62 5.75 -10.77
N GLU A 5 -6.18 6.44 -11.82
CA GLU A 5 -5.25 7.56 -11.71
C GLU A 5 -5.83 8.67 -10.81
N LEU A 6 -7.07 9.06 -11.04
CA LEU A 6 -7.75 10.05 -10.20
C LEU A 6 -7.86 9.55 -8.76
N TYR A 7 -8.27 8.29 -8.56
CA TYR A 7 -8.42 7.70 -7.24
C TYR A 7 -7.09 7.65 -6.47
N VAL A 8 -6.04 7.11 -7.08
CA VAL A 8 -4.76 6.87 -6.43
C VAL A 8 -4.02 8.17 -6.14
N ASN A 9 -4.29 9.23 -6.90
CA ASN A 9 -3.71 10.56 -6.67
C ASN A 9 -4.50 11.42 -5.67
N ASN A 10 -5.73 11.06 -5.32
CA ASN A 10 -6.59 11.87 -4.43
C ASN A 10 -6.96 11.18 -3.11
N THR A 11 -6.76 9.88 -3.00
CA THR A 11 -7.07 9.09 -1.79
C THR A 11 -6.13 9.46 -0.64
N ASP A 12 -6.65 9.37 0.58
CA ASP A 12 -5.87 9.53 1.80
C ASP A 12 -5.15 8.21 2.15
N PHE A 13 -3.81 8.28 2.25
CA PHE A 13 -2.94 7.18 2.64
C PHE A 13 -2.49 7.30 4.11
N GLY A 14 -3.20 8.08 4.93
CA GLY A 14 -2.90 8.25 6.35
C GLY A 14 -1.79 9.27 6.58
N SER A 15 -1.64 9.70 7.83
CA SER A 15 -0.65 10.72 8.23
C SER A 15 -0.73 12.05 7.46
N GLY A 16 -1.88 12.34 6.85
CA GLY A 16 -2.09 13.53 6.03
C GLY A 16 -1.56 13.42 4.60
N TYR A 17 -1.02 12.26 4.19
CA TYR A 17 -0.52 12.05 2.83
C TYR A 17 -1.68 11.80 1.87
N ARG A 18 -1.93 12.77 0.98
CA ARG A 18 -2.95 12.65 -0.07
C ARG A 18 -2.30 12.31 -1.41
N GLY A 19 -2.69 11.17 -1.97
CA GLY A 19 -2.17 10.66 -3.22
C GLY A 19 -0.88 9.86 -3.08
N ILE A 20 -0.66 8.97 -4.04
CA ILE A 20 0.43 7.98 -4.00
C ILE A 20 1.82 8.61 -3.92
N TYR A 21 2.06 9.72 -4.61
CA TYR A 21 3.36 10.40 -4.58
C TYR A 21 3.71 10.92 -3.19
N GLN A 22 2.76 11.60 -2.52
CA GLN A 22 2.98 12.12 -1.17
C GLN A 22 3.18 10.98 -0.18
N ALA A 23 2.42 9.88 -0.33
CA ALA A 23 2.55 8.72 0.53
C ALA A 23 3.91 8.01 0.35
N ALA A 24 4.33 7.80 -0.89
CA ALA A 24 5.62 7.17 -1.21
C ALA A 24 6.80 7.99 -0.67
N MET A 25 6.78 9.31 -0.89
CA MET A 25 7.80 10.22 -0.36
C MET A 25 7.74 10.32 1.17
N GLY A 26 6.54 10.37 1.74
CA GLY A 26 6.33 10.55 3.18
C GLY A 26 6.75 9.33 4.01
N TYR A 27 6.36 8.13 3.59
CA TYR A 27 6.68 6.90 4.32
C TYR A 27 8.07 6.35 4.00
N PHE A 28 8.55 6.51 2.77
CA PHE A 28 9.74 5.80 2.29
C PHE A 28 10.83 6.71 1.71
N GLY A 29 10.54 7.99 1.46
CA GLY A 29 11.49 8.89 0.80
C GLY A 29 11.79 8.50 -0.64
N LYS A 30 10.85 7.83 -1.32
CA LYS A 30 11.01 7.27 -2.66
C LYS A 30 9.93 7.80 -3.61
N GLU A 31 10.28 7.94 -4.88
CA GLU A 31 9.26 8.11 -5.92
C GLU A 31 8.42 6.83 -6.06
N PRO A 32 7.13 6.90 -6.45
CA PRO A 32 6.28 5.71 -6.59
C PRO A 32 6.88 4.59 -7.44
N LEU A 33 7.63 4.93 -8.50
CA LEU A 33 8.29 3.96 -9.38
C LEU A 33 9.49 3.24 -8.74
N GLN A 34 9.95 3.69 -7.57
CA GLN A 34 11.10 3.13 -6.86
C GLN A 34 10.68 2.26 -5.65
N LEU A 35 9.37 2.15 -5.41
CA LEU A 35 8.84 1.34 -4.32
C LEU A 35 9.13 -0.14 -4.57
N THR A 36 9.44 -0.86 -3.49
CA THR A 36 9.47 -2.32 -3.53
C THR A 36 8.04 -2.88 -3.58
N ASP A 37 7.91 -4.17 -3.86
CA ASP A 37 6.61 -4.85 -3.85
C ASP A 37 5.94 -4.78 -2.47
N TYR A 38 6.72 -4.92 -1.38
CA TYR A 38 6.23 -4.78 -0.01
C TYR A 38 5.72 -3.36 0.27
N GLU A 39 6.49 -2.35 -0.13
CA GLU A 39 6.11 -0.94 0.06
C GLU A 39 4.85 -0.58 -0.74
N SER A 40 4.74 -1.12 -1.96
CA SER A 40 3.56 -0.98 -2.82
C SER A 40 2.33 -1.66 -2.20
N ALA A 41 2.48 -2.88 -1.70
CA ALA A 41 1.42 -3.61 -1.01
C ALA A 41 0.97 -2.89 0.27
N MET A 42 1.90 -2.27 1.00
CA MET A 42 1.59 -1.44 2.16
C MET A 42 0.71 -0.28 1.77
N LEU A 43 1.10 0.52 0.76
CA LEU A 43 0.30 1.66 0.30
C LEU A 43 -1.08 1.22 -0.21
N ALA A 44 -1.18 0.10 -0.92
CA ALA A 44 -2.46 -0.44 -1.39
C ALA A 44 -3.41 -0.82 -0.23
N GLY A 45 -2.87 -1.17 0.93
CA GLY A 45 -3.63 -1.58 2.11
C GLY A 45 -4.25 -0.42 2.90
N ILE A 46 -3.60 0.75 2.90
CA ILE A 46 -3.94 1.88 3.80
C ILE A 46 -5.31 2.50 3.51
N PRO A 47 -5.71 2.79 2.25
CA PRO A 47 -6.98 3.47 1.93
C PRO A 47 -8.25 2.87 2.56
N ASN A 48 -8.22 1.58 2.94
CA ASN A 48 -9.35 0.92 3.56
C ASN A 48 -9.70 1.48 4.95
N ALA A 49 -8.69 1.86 5.73
CA ALA A 49 -8.86 2.57 7.00
C ALA A 49 -7.56 3.33 7.33
N PRO A 50 -7.34 4.53 6.76
CA PRO A 50 -6.07 5.24 6.87
C PRO A 50 -5.64 5.56 8.31
N SER A 51 -6.61 5.82 9.19
CA SER A 51 -6.40 6.08 10.62
C SER A 51 -6.05 4.83 11.43
N VAL A 52 -6.12 3.63 10.84
CA VAL A 52 -5.84 2.35 11.50
C VAL A 52 -4.59 1.69 10.90
N TYR A 53 -4.50 1.67 9.57
CA TYR A 53 -3.47 0.91 8.85
C TYR A 53 -2.24 1.75 8.44
N SER A 54 -2.20 3.04 8.78
CA SER A 54 -0.98 3.82 8.61
C SER A 54 0.15 3.26 9.49
N PRO A 55 1.37 3.10 8.95
CA PRO A 55 2.52 2.62 9.72
C PRO A 55 2.97 3.61 10.81
N ASP A 56 2.58 4.88 10.73
CA ASP A 56 2.86 5.88 11.78
C ASP A 56 1.92 5.71 12.99
N ILE A 57 0.75 5.09 12.78
CA ILE A 57 -0.20 4.75 13.85
C ILE A 57 0.15 3.41 14.47
N SER A 58 0.29 2.36 13.66
CA SER A 58 0.68 1.03 14.13
C SER A 58 1.36 0.23 13.01
N LYS A 59 2.65 -0.03 13.19
CA LYS A 59 3.43 -0.87 12.28
C LYS A 59 2.94 -2.33 12.25
N GLU A 60 2.45 -2.83 13.38
CA GLU A 60 1.89 -4.18 13.47
C GLU A 60 0.60 -4.32 12.66
N LEU A 61 -0.32 -3.38 12.80
CA LEU A 61 -1.57 -3.39 12.02
C LEU A 61 -1.30 -3.14 10.53
N ALA A 62 -0.36 -2.25 10.21
CA ALA A 62 0.09 -2.04 8.82
C ALA A 62 0.66 -3.33 8.22
N TYR A 63 1.51 -4.05 8.95
CA TYR A 63 2.06 -5.34 8.53
C TYR A 63 0.98 -6.39 8.26
N HIS A 64 0.04 -6.59 9.20
CA HIS A 64 -1.07 -7.51 8.98
C HIS A 64 -1.95 -7.10 7.79
N ARG A 65 -2.09 -5.79 7.55
CA ARG A 65 -2.81 -5.29 6.39
C ARG A 65 -2.09 -5.62 5.08
N VAL A 66 -0.75 -5.53 5.03
CA VAL A 66 0.07 -5.98 3.89
C VAL A 66 -0.19 -7.45 3.59
N GLN A 67 -0.16 -8.31 4.62
CA GLN A 67 -0.43 -9.74 4.45
C GLN A 67 -1.80 -9.97 3.81
N LYS A 68 -2.82 -9.19 4.21
CA LYS A 68 -4.15 -9.30 3.61
C LYS A 68 -4.19 -8.86 2.14
N VAL A 69 -3.40 -7.87 1.76
CA VAL A 69 -3.24 -7.45 0.36
C VAL A 69 -2.60 -8.57 -0.45
N LEU A 70 -1.50 -9.16 0.05
CA LEU A 70 -0.79 -10.24 -0.63
C LEU A 70 -1.67 -11.50 -0.79
N GLU A 71 -2.40 -11.90 0.25
CA GLU A 71 -3.41 -12.97 0.17
C GLU A 71 -4.42 -12.70 -0.96
N SER A 72 -4.95 -11.47 -1.03
CA SER A 72 -5.88 -11.08 -2.10
C SER A 72 -5.23 -11.15 -3.48
N MET A 73 -3.94 -10.82 -3.61
CA MET A 73 -3.23 -10.91 -4.89
C MET A 73 -3.04 -12.38 -5.31
N VAL A 74 -2.80 -13.29 -4.37
CA VAL A 74 -2.74 -14.74 -4.61
C VAL A 74 -4.11 -15.29 -5.00
N ASP A 75 -5.16 -14.95 -4.25
CA ASP A 75 -6.54 -15.39 -4.51
C ASP A 75 -7.03 -14.98 -5.91
N ASN A 76 -6.58 -13.81 -6.38
CA ASN A 76 -6.90 -13.27 -7.70
C ASN A 76 -5.87 -13.65 -8.78
N GLN A 77 -4.95 -14.58 -8.49
CA GLN A 77 -3.96 -15.12 -9.44
C GLN A 77 -3.02 -14.07 -10.05
N VAL A 78 -2.82 -12.94 -9.36
CA VAL A 78 -1.88 -11.88 -9.77
C VAL A 78 -0.44 -12.30 -9.49
N ILE A 79 -0.23 -12.98 -8.37
CA ILE A 79 1.05 -13.58 -7.96
C ILE A 79 0.82 -15.01 -7.44
N THR A 80 1.87 -15.81 -7.40
CA THR A 80 1.85 -17.13 -6.74
C THR A 80 2.05 -16.99 -5.23
N GLN A 81 1.63 -18.00 -4.46
CA GLN A 81 1.91 -18.05 -3.02
C GLN A 81 3.40 -17.91 -2.72
N LYS A 82 4.26 -18.58 -3.52
CA LYS A 82 5.71 -18.50 -3.37
C LYS A 82 6.23 -17.06 -3.53
N GLN A 83 5.71 -16.31 -4.50
CA GLN A 83 6.10 -14.90 -4.67
C GLN A 83 5.61 -14.05 -3.51
N ALA A 84 4.40 -14.30 -3.00
CA ALA A 84 3.89 -13.59 -1.82
C ALA A 84 4.75 -13.85 -0.57
N ASP A 85 5.24 -15.07 -0.39
CA ASP A 85 6.12 -15.44 0.74
C ASP A 85 7.53 -14.81 0.64
N GLU A 86 7.93 -14.33 -0.54
CA GLU A 86 9.22 -13.68 -0.80
C GLU A 86 9.15 -12.14 -0.69
N ILE A 87 7.95 -11.57 -0.57
CA ILE A 87 7.67 -10.13 -0.40
C ILE A 87 7.60 -9.75 1.09
#